data_AF-A0A0Q6BMG6-F1
#
_entry.id   AF-A0A0Q6BMG6-F1
#
_cell.length_a   1.000
_cell.length_b   1.000
_cell.length_c   1.000
_cell.angle_alpha   90.00
_cell.angle_beta   90.00
_cell.angle_gamma   90.00
#
_symmetry.space_group_name_H-M   'P 1'
#
loop_
_entity.id
_entity.type
_entity.pdbx_description
1 polymer ?
#
loop_
_entity_poly.entity_id
_entity_poly.type
_entity_poly.pdbx_seq_one_letter_code
_entity_poly.pdbx_strand_id
1 'polypeptide(L)'
;MRASVLGFVSVGAVAAAVHYVVALLAHALGWMPSDANWLGFLAAFPVSYIGHRWWSFRGTQARHQQAFPKFLAVALTGFLGNQALVWLALTYTPLPFWFVLGVVMVVIAMSTWLLSRFWAFKHG
;
A
#
# COMPACT_ATOMS: atom_id res chain seq x y z
N MET A 1 -6.52 -22.79 -4.12
CA MET A 1 -7.54 -21.72 -4.25
C MET A 1 -6.89 -20.57 -4.99
N ARG A 2 -7.32 -20.27 -6.22
CA ARG A 2 -6.81 -19.11 -6.97
C ARG A 2 -7.39 -17.88 -6.28
N ALA A 3 -6.62 -17.23 -5.41
CA ALA A 3 -6.98 -15.89 -4.98
C ALA A 3 -7.15 -15.07 -6.25
N SER A 4 -8.38 -14.64 -6.55
CA SER A 4 -8.68 -13.93 -7.78
C SER A 4 -7.77 -12.72 -7.83
N VAL A 5 -6.85 -12.67 -8.80
CA VAL A 5 -5.90 -11.54 -8.97
C VAL A 5 -6.66 -10.21 -8.94
N LEU A 6 -7.88 -10.20 -9.49
CA LEU A 6 -8.83 -9.09 -9.41
C LEU A 6 -9.16 -8.67 -7.97
N GLY A 7 -9.45 -9.59 -7.06
CA GLY A 7 -9.72 -9.29 -5.65
C GLY A 7 -8.48 -8.78 -4.92
N PHE A 8 -7.29 -9.30 -5.26
CA PHE A 8 -6.03 -8.80 -4.72
C PHE A 8 -5.77 -7.35 -5.16
N VAL A 9 -5.97 -7.05 -6.45
CA VAL A 9 -5.84 -5.70 -7.01
C VAL A 9 -6.89 -4.75 -6.44
N SER A 10 -8.16 -5.17 -6.33
CA SER A 10 -9.23 -4.33 -5.78
C SER A 10 -8.99 -3.95 -4.31
N VAL A 11 -8.58 -4.92 -3.48
CA VAL A 11 -8.26 -4.64 -2.07
C VAL A 11 -7.06 -3.71 -1.96
N GLY A 12 -6.01 -3.95 -2.76
CA GLY A 12 -4.84 -3.07 -2.82
C GLY A 12 -5.21 -1.65 -3.26
N ALA A 13 -6.08 -1.50 -4.25
CA ALA A 13 -6.56 -0.20 -4.72
C ALA A 13 -7.37 0.55 -3.66
N VAL A 14 -8.25 -0.15 -2.93
CA VAL A 14 -9.01 0.45 -1.82
C VAL A 14 -8.07 0.88 -0.68
N ALA A 15 -7.11 0.04 -0.31
CA ALA A 15 -6.12 0.39 0.71
C ALA A 15 -5.27 1.61 0.28
N ALA A 16 -4.85 1.66 -0.98
CA ALA A 16 -4.15 2.80 -1.54
C ALA A 16 -5.00 4.08 -1.49
N ALA A 17 -6.28 4.02 -1.88
CA ALA A 17 -7.18 5.15 -1.80
C ALA A 17 -7.35 5.65 -0.36
N VAL A 18 -7.49 4.75 0.61
CA VAL A 18 -7.56 5.09 2.03
C VAL A 18 -6.27 5.76 2.50
N HIS A 19 -5.10 5.22 2.13
CA HIS A 19 -3.80 5.83 2.45
C HIS A 19 -3.76 7.28 1.96
N TYR A 20 -4.07 7.49 0.68
CA TYR A 20 -4.00 8.79 0.02
C TYR A 20 -4.90 9.82 0.71
N VAL A 21 -6.16 9.45 0.96
CA VAL A 21 -7.14 10.34 1.58
C VAL A 21 -6.74 10.68 3.02
N VAL A 22 -6.34 9.68 3.81
CA VAL A 22 -5.96 9.91 5.21
C VAL A 22 -4.68 10.74 5.31
N ALA A 23 -3.68 10.49 4.45
CA ALA A 23 -2.46 11.30 4.41
C ALA A 23 -2.74 12.75 4.00
N LEU A 24 -3.61 12.97 3.00
CA LEU A 24 -4.04 14.31 2.61
C LEU A 24 -4.77 15.04 3.73
N LEU A 25 -5.71 14.37 4.40
CA LEU A 25 -6.45 14.95 5.52
C LEU A 25 -5.52 15.27 6.69
N ALA A 26 -4.60 14.38 7.05
CA ALA A 26 -3.61 14.62 8.09
C ALA A 26 -2.73 15.83 7.75
N HIS A 27 -2.27 15.93 6.50
CA HIS A 27 -1.48 17.08 6.06
C HIS A 27 -2.30 18.39 6.08
N ALA A 28 -3.57 18.35 5.65
CA ALA A 28 -4.48 19.49 5.70
C ALA A 28 -4.80 19.93 7.14
N LEU A 29 -4.73 19.01 8.11
CA LEU A 29 -4.83 19.30 9.55
C LEU A 29 -3.53 19.87 10.15
N GLY A 30 -2.51 20.15 9.34
CA GLY A 30 -1.26 20.79 9.75
C GLY A 30 -0.13 19.83 10.13
N TRP A 31 -0.30 18.52 9.91
CA TRP A 31 0.77 17.55 10.17
C TRP A 31 1.88 17.67 9.12
N MET A 32 3.12 17.41 9.55
CA MET A 32 4.25 17.34 8.62
C MET A 32 4.03 16.23 7.59
N PRO A 33 4.51 16.39 6.33
CA PRO A 33 4.34 15.39 5.26
C PRO A 33 4.75 13.97 5.66
N SER A 34 5.82 13.85 6.45
CA SER A 34 6.31 12.57 6.97
C SER A 34 5.28 11.88 7.88
N ASP A 35 4.72 12.61 8.84
CA ASP A 35 3.77 12.07 9.81
C ASP A 35 2.41 11.80 9.16
N ALA A 36 2.00 12.66 8.23
CA ALA A 36 0.81 12.47 7.43
C ALA A 36 0.87 11.17 6.60
N ASN A 37 2.03 10.87 5.99
CA ASN A 37 2.25 9.63 5.27
C ASN A 37 2.21 8.40 6.19
N TRP A 38 2.78 8.51 7.39
CA TRP A 38 2.70 7.49 8.44
C TRP A 38 1.26 7.19 8.86
N LEU A 39 0.45 8.23 9.10
CA LEU A 39 -0.96 8.08 9.45
C LEU A 39 -1.77 7.42 8.32
N GLY A 40 -1.49 7.81 7.07
CA GLY A 40 -2.07 7.18 5.88
C GLY A 40 -1.82 5.68 5.84
N PHE A 41 -0.58 5.26 6.10
CA PHE A 41 -0.23 3.85 6.15
C PHE A 41 -0.92 3.12 7.31
N LEU A 42 -0.95 3.73 8.50
CA LEU A 42 -1.58 3.14 9.68
C LEU A 42 -3.08 2.85 9.45
N ALA A 43 -3.76 3.70 8.68
CA ALA A 43 -5.15 3.51 8.30
C ALA A 43 -5.33 2.52 7.14
N ALA A 44 -4.43 2.54 6.14
CA ALA A 44 -4.49 1.66 4.98
C ALA A 44 -4.14 0.20 5.29
N PHE A 45 -3.24 -0.03 6.24
CA PHE A 45 -2.80 -1.35 6.66
C PHE A 45 -3.94 -2.27 7.14
N PRO A 46 -4.79 -1.87 8.10
CA PRO A 46 -5.93 -2.68 8.53
C PRO A 46 -6.96 -2.87 7.41
N VAL A 47 -7.18 -1.87 6.54
CA VAL A 47 -8.09 -2.00 5.38
C VAL A 47 -7.59 -3.07 4.41
N SER A 48 -6.29 -3.07 4.10
CA SER A 48 -5.68 -4.09 3.25
C SER A 48 -5.76 -5.48 3.88
N TYR A 49 -5.45 -5.59 5.17
CA TYR A 49 -5.51 -6.86 5.91
C TYR A 49 -6.95 -7.42 5.99
N ILE A 50 -7.93 -6.59 6.35
CA ILE A 50 -9.34 -6.98 6.43
C ILE A 50 -9.87 -7.33 5.03
N GLY A 51 -9.54 -6.54 4.01
CA GLY A 51 -9.96 -6.79 2.63
C GLY A 51 -9.43 -8.12 2.08
N HIS A 52 -8.14 -8.40 2.26
CA HIS A 52 -7.58 -9.69 1.85
C HIS A 52 -8.19 -10.84 2.66
N ARG A 53 -8.47 -10.63 3.94
CA ARG A 53 -9.11 -11.64 4.79
C ARG A 53 -10.55 -11.95 4.37
N TRP A 54 -11.36 -10.93 4.14
CA TRP A 54 -12.78 -11.07 3.79
C TRP A 54 -12.97 -11.60 2.37
N TRP A 55 -12.11 -11.19 1.42
CA TRP A 55 -12.28 -11.54 0.02
C TRP A 55 -11.41 -12.69 -0.46
N SER A 56 -10.15 -12.81 -0.01
CA SER A 56 -9.21 -13.85 -0.47
C SER A 56 -9.15 -15.10 0.42
N PHE A 57 -9.51 -15.01 1.71
CA PHE A 57 -9.32 -16.10 2.68
C PHE A 57 -10.62 -16.69 3.26
N ARG A 58 -11.77 -16.51 2.60
CA ARG A 58 -13.06 -17.11 3.00
C ARG A 58 -13.08 -18.65 3.08
N GLY A 59 -11.99 -19.35 2.76
CA GLY A 59 -11.91 -20.82 2.69
C GLY A 59 -10.75 -21.50 3.44
N THR A 60 -9.91 -20.80 4.21
CA THR A 60 -8.74 -21.44 4.85
C THR A 60 -8.62 -21.15 6.34
N GLN A 61 -8.66 -22.23 7.12
CA GLN A 61 -8.36 -22.39 8.55
C GLN A 61 -6.88 -22.08 8.90
N ALA A 62 -6.25 -21.08 8.27
CA ALA A 62 -4.87 -20.71 8.58
C ALA A 62 -4.83 -19.81 9.83
N ARG A 63 -4.12 -20.27 10.86
CA ARG A 63 -3.99 -19.61 12.18
C ARG A 63 -3.48 -18.17 12.03
N HIS A 64 -4.22 -17.22 12.58
CA HIS A 64 -4.00 -15.75 12.51
C HIS A 64 -2.57 -15.30 12.80
N GLN A 65 -1.86 -16.04 13.66
CA GLN A 65 -0.53 -15.68 14.16
C GLN A 65 0.60 -15.91 13.14
N GLN A 66 0.40 -16.71 12.08
CA GLN A 66 1.46 -17.00 11.11
C GLN A 66 1.42 -16.12 9.86
N ALA A 67 0.22 -15.71 9.42
CA ALA A 67 0.05 -14.88 8.22
C ALA A 67 0.24 -13.38 8.52
N PHE A 68 -0.17 -12.92 9.70
CA PHE A 68 -0.07 -11.53 10.12
C PHE A 68 1.37 -10.97 10.11
N PRO A 69 2.37 -11.59 10.75
CA PRO A 69 3.73 -11.02 10.77
C PRO A 69 4.39 -11.00 9.39
N LYS A 70 4.11 -11.99 8.52
CA LYS A 70 4.61 -11.99 7.14
C LYS A 70 3.98 -10.87 6.32
N PHE A 71 2.66 -10.66 6.45
CA PHE A 71 1.96 -9.57 5.77
C PHE A 71 2.43 -8.19 6.28
N LEU A 72 2.61 -8.06 7.60
CA LEU A 72 3.16 -6.88 8.23
C LEU A 72 4.56 -6.57 7.73
N ALA A 73 5.44 -7.57 7.63
CA ALA A 73 6.79 -7.39 7.10
C ALA A 73 6.76 -6.86 5.66
N VAL A 74 5.96 -7.46 4.78
CA VAL A 74 5.81 -7.00 3.39
C VAL A 74 5.26 -5.58 3.32
N ALA A 75 4.23 -5.28 4.12
CA ALA A 75 3.64 -3.95 4.17
C ALA A 75 4.63 -2.90 4.69
N LEU A 76 5.41 -3.23 5.72
CA LEU A 76 6.47 -2.36 6.25
C LEU A 76 7.57 -2.12 5.21
N THR A 77 8.00 -3.14 4.47
CA THR A 77 9.00 -2.95 3.41
C THR A 77 8.47 -2.04 2.31
N GLY A 78 7.21 -2.23 1.88
CA GLY A 78 6.55 -1.35 0.91
C GLY A 78 6.39 0.07 1.43
N PHE A 79 6.05 0.22 2.71
CA PHE A 79 5.93 1.51 3.37
C PHE A 79 7.25 2.25 3.48
N LEU A 80 8.33 1.56 3.89
CA LEU A 80 9.67 2.17 3.94
C LEU A 80 10.12 2.64 2.56
N GLY A 81 9.84 1.86 1.50
CA GLY A 81 10.07 2.29 0.13
C GLY A 81 9.25 3.51 -0.26
N ASN A 82 7.96 3.55 0.10
CA ASN A 82 7.08 4.70 -0.13
C ASN A 82 7.58 5.95 0.60
N GLN A 83 7.92 5.81 1.89
CA GLN A 83 8.45 6.88 2.73
C GLN A 83 9.74 7.44 2.15
N ALA A 84 10.67 6.57 1.73
CA ALA A 84 11.93 6.98 1.12
C ALA A 84 11.70 7.73 -0.20
N LEU A 85 10.79 7.24 -1.06
CA LEU A 85 10.45 7.89 -2.32
C LEU A 85 9.80 9.26 -2.12
N VAL A 86 8.84 9.38 -1.20
CA VAL A 86 8.19 10.65 -0.87
C VAL A 86 9.21 11.63 -0.29
N TRP A 87 10.05 11.18 0.63
CA TRP A 87 11.09 12.02 1.23
C TRP A 87 12.11 12.49 0.19
N LEU A 88 12.60 11.60 -0.67
CA LEU A 88 13.51 11.94 -1.75
C LEU A 88 12.87 12.94 -2.72
N ALA A 89 11.64 12.68 -3.16
CA ALA A 89 10.94 13.57 -4.07
C ALA A 89 10.72 14.97 -3.46
N LEU A 90 10.28 15.08 -2.21
CA LEU A 90 10.12 16.38 -1.54
C LEU A 90 11.45 17.09 -1.27
N THR A 91 12.55 16.36 -1.13
CA THR A 91 13.88 16.94 -0.90
C THR A 91 14.47 17.50 -2.19
N TYR A 92 14.30 16.80 -3.33
CA TYR A 92 14.88 17.18 -4.62
C TYR A 92 13.95 17.97 -5.54
N THR A 93 12.66 18.07 -5.20
CA THR A 93 11.69 18.83 -6.00
C THR A 93 10.86 19.77 -5.14
N PRO A 94 10.53 20.98 -5.64
CA PRO A 94 9.66 21.93 -4.95
C PRO A 94 8.16 21.57 -5.10
N LEU A 95 7.85 20.31 -5.43
CA LEU A 95 6.49 19.87 -5.73
C LEU A 95 5.66 19.76 -4.45
N PRO A 96 4.35 20.06 -4.52
CA PRO A 96 3.49 19.96 -3.34
C PRO A 96 3.26 18.50 -2.94
N PHE A 97 3.08 18.26 -1.64
CA PHE A 97 2.94 16.92 -1.05
C PHE A 97 1.88 16.05 -1.73
N TRP A 98 0.71 16.61 -2.03
CA TRP A 98 -0.38 15.88 -2.69
C TRP A 98 0.03 15.32 -4.06
N PHE A 99 0.80 16.09 -4.82
CA PHE A 99 1.26 15.69 -6.15
C PHE A 99 2.35 14.61 -6.03
N VAL A 100 3.32 14.82 -5.15
CA VAL A 100 4.38 13.83 -4.89
C VAL A 100 3.80 12.50 -4.41
N LEU A 101 2.88 12.55 -3.45
CA LEU A 101 2.23 11.36 -2.92
C LEU A 101 1.46 10.62 -4.02
N GLY A 102 0.69 11.34 -4.83
CA GLY A 102 -0.04 10.76 -5.96
C GLY A 102 0.88 10.06 -6.97
N VAL A 103 1.97 10.73 -7.38
CA VAL A 103 2.95 10.16 -8.31
C VAL A 103 3.62 8.93 -7.73
N VAL A 104 4.11 8.99 -6.48
CA VAL A 104 4.76 7.85 -5.82
C VAL A 104 3.81 6.66 -5.70
N MET A 105 2.55 6.89 -5.37
CA MET A 105 1.55 5.82 -5.29
C MET A 105 1.29 5.16 -6.65
N VAL A 106 1.22 5.93 -7.74
CA VAL A 106 1.10 5.38 -9.10
C VAL A 106 2.34 4.57 -9.47
N VAL A 107 3.54 5.09 -9.19
CA VAL A 107 4.81 4.39 -9.46
C VAL A 107 4.89 3.06 -8.71
N ILE A 108 4.50 3.04 -7.44
CA ILE A 108 4.48 1.81 -6.62
C ILE A 108 3.41 0.84 -7.12
N ALA A 109 2.22 1.32 -7.48
CA ALA A 109 1.16 0.48 -8.04
C ALA A 109 1.60 -0.16 -9.37
N MET A 110 2.19 0.64 -10.27
CA MET A 110 2.74 0.14 -11.53
C MET A 110 3.88 -0.85 -11.30
N SER A 111 4.80 -0.56 -10.37
CA SER A 111 5.92 -1.46 -10.04
C SER A 111 5.41 -2.79 -9.48
N THR A 112 4.41 -2.74 -8.60
CA THR A 112 3.76 -3.93 -8.03
C THR A 112 3.02 -4.72 -9.10
N TRP A 113 2.36 -4.04 -10.04
CA TRP A 113 1.71 -4.68 -11.18
C TRP A 113 2.72 -5.30 -12.15
N LEU A 114 3.83 -4.61 -12.46
CA LEU A 114 4.92 -5.13 -13.29
C LEU A 114 5.58 -6.34 -12.63
N LEU A 115 5.90 -6.27 -11.33
CA LEU A 115 6.45 -7.39 -10.57
C LEU A 115 5.48 -8.57 -10.53
N SER A 116 4.20 -8.34 -10.23
CA SER A 116 3.20 -9.41 -10.27
C SER A 116 3.01 -9.96 -11.69
N ARG A 117 3.08 -9.13 -12.74
CA ARG A 117 3.00 -9.57 -14.13
C ARG A 117 4.23 -10.38 -14.56
N PHE A 118 5.45 -9.92 -14.27
CA PHE A 118 6.68 -10.60 -14.68
C PHE A 118 7.02 -11.81 -13.80
N TRP A 119 6.59 -11.84 -12.54
CA TRP A 119 6.86 -12.95 -11.62
C TRP A 119 5.74 -13.99 -11.62
N ALA A 120 4.47 -13.61 -11.69
CA ALA A 120 3.35 -14.56 -11.71
C ALA A 120 3.09 -15.18 -13.10
N PHE A 121 3.58 -14.59 -14.19
CA PHE A 121 3.49 -15.16 -15.54
C PHE A 121 4.81 -15.75 -16.07
N LYS A 122 5.85 -15.92 -15.24
CA LYS A 122 7.08 -16.64 -15.64
C LYS A 122 6.93 -18.19 -15.56
N HIS A 123 5.74 -18.68 -15.87
CA HIS A 123 5.45 -20.07 -16.22
C HIS A 123 4.53 -20.07 -17.46
N GLY A 124 5.05 -19.53 -18.55
CA GLY A 124 4.59 -19.80 -19.91
C GLY A 124 5.75 -20.44 -20.64
#